data_AF-E7FQS4-F1
#
_entry.id   AF-E7FQS4-F1
#
_cell.length_a   1.000
_cell.length_b   1.000
_cell.length_c   1.000
_cell.angle_alpha   90.00
_cell.angle_beta   90.00
_cell.angle_gamma   90.00
#
_symmetry.space_group_name_H-M   'P 1'
#
loop_
_entity.id
_entity.type
_entity.pdbx_description
1 polymer ?
#
loop_
_entity_poly.entity_id
_entity_poly.type
_entity_poly.pdbx_seq_one_letter_code
_entity_poly.pdbx_strand_id
1 'polypeptide(L)'
;MIPVKARPNSVSARYVEDKVVQYRLYNNEGHVLVDFDLTNHGNPKHHKVVPHKHEWNIIKSENGVKYKRSNDPNVPLTDEELELVKRWREYDNY
;
A
#
# COMPACT_ATOMS: atom_id res chain seq x y z
N MET A 1 12.53 -0.60 -0.19
CA MET A 1 11.51 -1.64 -0.47
C MET A 1 10.78 -1.90 0.84
N ILE A 2 9.45 -1.90 0.87
CA ILE A 2 8.70 -2.27 2.08
C ILE A 2 8.59 -3.82 2.12
N PRO A 3 8.79 -4.49 3.28
CA PRO A 3 8.66 -5.95 3.37
C PRO A 3 7.23 -6.44 3.13
N VAL A 4 7.07 -7.75 2.81
CA VAL A 4 5.76 -8.41 2.66
C VAL A 4 5.22 -9.00 3.97
N LYS A 5 6.04 -8.99 5.03
CA LYS A 5 5.66 -9.37 6.39
C LYS A 5 6.21 -8.36 7.39
N ALA A 6 5.37 -7.90 8.31
CA ALA A 6 5.71 -6.95 9.36
C ALA A 6 4.85 -7.21 10.61
N ARG A 7 4.74 -6.22 11.50
CA ARG A 7 3.89 -6.29 12.69
C ARG A 7 2.42 -6.49 12.26
N PRO A 8 1.66 -7.39 12.89
CA PRO A 8 0.22 -7.50 12.69
C PRO A 8 -0.53 -6.19 12.83
N ASN A 9 -1.58 -5.99 12.02
CA ASN A 9 -2.47 -4.83 12.05
C ASN A 9 -1.72 -3.49 12.07
N SER A 10 -0.67 -3.38 11.24
CA SER A 10 0.16 -2.19 11.17
C SER A 10 0.15 -1.57 9.78
N VAL A 11 0.69 -0.35 9.71
CA VAL A 11 0.95 0.36 8.47
C VAL A 11 2.44 0.71 8.42
N SER A 12 3.04 0.64 7.23
CA SER A 12 4.38 1.15 6.97
C SER A 12 4.31 2.25 5.91
N ALA A 13 5.00 3.36 6.16
CA ALA A 13 5.17 4.44 5.19
C ALA A 13 6.49 4.27 4.44
N ARG A 14 6.49 4.53 3.13
CA ARG A 14 7.71 4.71 2.33
C ARG A 14 7.89 6.18 2.00
N TYR A 15 9.09 6.67 2.29
CA TYR A 15 9.52 8.03 2.02
C TYR A 15 10.41 8.09 0.78
N VAL A 16 10.28 9.18 0.02
CA VAL A 16 11.19 9.62 -1.04
C VAL A 16 11.34 11.12 -0.87
N GLU A 17 12.58 11.59 -0.68
CA GLU A 17 12.87 13.03 -0.43
C GLU A 17 11.99 13.59 0.69
N ASP A 18 11.93 12.88 1.82
CA ASP A 18 11.15 13.22 3.02
C ASP A 18 9.63 13.32 2.82
N LYS A 19 9.12 12.90 1.65
CA LYS A 19 7.69 12.82 1.36
C LYS A 19 7.22 11.39 1.36
N VAL A 20 6.09 11.13 2.02
CA VAL A 20 5.43 9.82 1.92
C VAL A 20 4.88 9.63 0.50
N VAL A 21 5.29 8.55 -0.14
CA VAL A 21 4.85 8.18 -1.50
C VAL A 21 3.97 6.92 -1.54
N GLN A 22 3.99 6.12 -0.47
CA GLN A 22 3.24 4.88 -0.37
C GLN A 22 2.98 4.52 1.10
N TYR A 23 1.79 4.00 1.39
CA TYR A 23 1.49 3.28 2.63
C TYR A 23 1.25 1.80 2.32
N ARG A 24 1.77 0.89 3.14
CA ARG A 24 1.51 -0.55 3.07
C ARG A 24 0.82 -1.01 4.34
N LEU A 25 -0.33 -1.67 4.19
CA LEU A 25 -1.11 -2.21 5.29
C LEU A 25 -0.84 -3.71 5.45
N TYR A 26 -0.84 -4.18 6.69
CA TYR A 26 -0.67 -5.58 7.04
C TYR A 26 -1.89 -6.10 7.80
N ASN A 27 -2.28 -7.34 7.50
CA ASN A 27 -3.38 -8.01 8.17
C ASN A 27 -3.02 -8.45 9.61
N ASN A 28 -3.95 -9.13 10.27
CA ASN A 28 -3.81 -9.65 11.64
C ASN A 28 -2.71 -10.72 11.82
N GLU A 29 -2.18 -11.28 10.74
CA GLU A 29 -1.03 -12.20 10.74
C GLU A 29 0.29 -11.47 10.41
N GLY A 30 0.23 -10.17 10.14
CA GLY A 30 1.36 -9.35 9.72
C GLY A 30 1.73 -9.53 8.26
N HIS A 31 0.92 -10.19 7.45
CA HIS A 31 1.12 -10.31 6.02
C HIS A 31 0.58 -9.09 5.28
N VAL A 32 1.27 -8.71 4.21
CA VAL A 32 0.84 -7.59 3.36
C VAL A 32 -0.58 -7.81 2.83
N LEU A 33 -1.40 -6.77 2.94
CA LEU A 33 -2.78 -6.77 2.50
C LEU A 33 -2.96 -5.87 1.26
N VAL A 34 -2.53 -4.61 1.36
CA VAL A 34 -2.73 -3.61 0.32
C VAL A 34 -1.65 -2.53 0.36
N ASP A 35 -1.27 -2.06 -0.81
CA ASP A 35 -0.47 -0.85 -1.00
C ASP A 35 -1.39 0.31 -1.40
N PHE A 36 -1.26 1.46 -0.75
CA PHE A 36 -1.83 2.73 -1.17
C PHE A 36 -0.71 3.59 -1.75
N ASP A 37 -0.72 3.74 -3.07
CA ASP A 37 0.28 4.52 -3.80
C ASP A 37 -0.22 5.96 -3.96
N LEU A 38 0.56 6.91 -3.44
CA LEU A 38 0.21 8.34 -3.39
C LEU A 38 0.81 9.14 -4.55
N THR A 39 1.49 8.44 -5.47
CA THR A 39 2.11 9.04 -6.64
C THR A 39 1.76 8.24 -7.88
N ASN A 40 2.00 8.83 -9.05
CA ASN A 40 1.87 8.15 -10.34
C ASN A 40 3.10 7.30 -10.70
N HIS A 41 4.04 7.07 -9.76
CA HIS A 41 5.32 6.38 -9.98
C HIS A 41 6.15 6.94 -11.15
N GLY A 42 6.00 8.24 -11.47
CA GLY A 42 6.65 8.87 -12.62
C GLY A 42 6.09 8.40 -13.98
N ASN A 43 4.98 7.65 -13.98
CA ASN A 43 4.35 7.11 -15.18
C ASN A 43 2.86 7.50 -15.29
N PRO A 44 2.58 8.80 -15.52
CA PRO A 44 1.21 9.34 -15.55
C PRO A 44 0.32 8.75 -16.65
N LYS A 45 0.90 8.18 -17.72
CA LYS A 45 0.13 7.55 -18.79
C LYS A 45 -0.54 6.26 -18.34
N HIS A 46 0.11 5.52 -17.45
CA HIS A 46 -0.36 4.23 -16.94
C HIS A 46 -1.01 4.35 -15.55
N HIS A 47 -0.65 5.36 -14.75
CA HIS A 47 -1.28 5.65 -13.45
C HIS A 47 -2.10 6.95 -13.52
N LYS A 48 -3.30 6.86 -14.10
CA LYS A 48 -4.18 8.03 -14.28
C LYS A 48 -4.91 8.41 -13.00
N VAL A 49 -5.08 7.45 -12.08
CA VAL A 49 -5.75 7.62 -10.80
C VAL A 49 -4.70 7.69 -9.70
N VAL A 50 -4.71 8.78 -8.93
CA VAL A 50 -3.84 8.98 -7.76
C VAL A 50 -4.64 9.69 -6.67
N PRO A 51 -4.67 9.17 -5.43
CA PRO A 51 -4.06 7.92 -4.99
C PRO A 51 -4.78 6.69 -5.56
N HIS A 52 -4.07 5.57 -5.68
CA HIS A 52 -4.64 4.28 -6.10
C HIS A 52 -4.12 3.15 -5.22
N LYS A 53 -4.79 1.99 -5.26
CA LYS A 53 -4.44 0.84 -4.43
C LYS A 53 -4.05 -0.40 -5.23
N HIS A 54 -3.21 -1.22 -4.62
CA HIS A 54 -2.84 -2.54 -5.11
C HIS A 54 -3.01 -3.58 -4.02
N GLU A 55 -3.97 -4.48 -4.19
CA GLU A 55 -4.22 -5.56 -3.25
C GLU A 55 -3.20 -6.69 -3.43
N TRP A 56 -2.91 -7.39 -2.33
CA TRP A 56 -2.02 -8.54 -2.29
C TRP A 56 -2.81 -9.81 -2.01
N ASN A 57 -2.67 -10.79 -2.90
CA ASN A 57 -3.20 -12.13 -2.72
C ASN A 57 -2.13 -13.03 -2.11
N ILE A 58 -2.47 -13.63 -0.97
CA ILE A 58 -1.60 -14.57 -0.25
C ILE A 58 -2.04 -15.99 -0.61
N ILE A 59 -1.16 -16.71 -1.30
CA ILE A 59 -1.41 -18.08 -1.74
C ILE A 59 -0.59 -19.00 -0.83
N LYS A 60 -1.25 -19.62 0.14
CA LYS A 60 -0.64 -20.62 1.03
C LYS A 60 -0.70 -21.99 0.34
N SER A 61 0.44 -22.67 0.23
CA SER A 61 0.56 -24.02 -0.32
C SER A 61 1.48 -24.87 0.54
N GLU A 62 1.51 -26.19 0.34
CA GLU A 62 2.45 -27.09 1.03
C GLU A 62 3.92 -26.67 0.82
N ASN A 63 4.22 -26.07 -0.34
CA ASN A 63 5.56 -25.59 -0.71
C ASN A 63 5.87 -24.17 -0.18
N GLY A 64 5.03 -23.63 0.72
CA GLY A 64 5.21 -22.31 1.33
C GLY A 64 4.21 -21.25 0.85
N VAL A 65 4.51 -19.99 1.18
CA VAL A 65 3.65 -18.84 0.94
C VAL A 65 4.11 -18.07 -0.28
N LYS A 66 3.21 -17.86 -1.24
CA LYS A 66 3.42 -16.99 -2.39
C LYS A 66 2.58 -15.72 -2.26
N TYR A 67 3.16 -14.60 -2.69
CA TYR A 67 2.51 -13.30 -2.67
C TYR A 67 2.32 -12.81 -4.10
N LYS A 68 1.09 -12.48 -4.48
CA LYS A 68 0.77 -11.92 -5.79
C LYS A 68 0.10 -10.56 -5.61
N ARG A 69 0.81 -9.50 -6.01
CA ARG A 69 0.27 -8.14 -6.06
C ARG A 69 -0.63 -7.99 -7.30
N SER A 70 -1.75 -7.29 -7.16
CA SER A 70 -2.50 -6.78 -8.32
C SER A 70 -1.62 -5.82 -9.12
N ASN A 71 -1.74 -5.85 -10.44
CA ASN A 71 -1.00 -4.96 -11.33
C ASN A 71 -1.88 -3.85 -11.89
N ASP A 72 -3.15 -3.73 -11.46
CA ASP A 72 -4.05 -2.69 -11.93
C ASP A 72 -3.73 -1.34 -11.27
N PRO A 73 -3.20 -0.37 -12.02
CA PRO A 73 -2.81 0.92 -11.47
C PRO A 73 -3.97 1.92 -11.32
N ASN A 74 -5.20 1.55 -11.71
CA ASN A 74 -6.34 2.48 -11.76
C ASN A 74 -7.45 2.13 -10.76
N VAL A 75 -7.15 1.34 -9.73
CA VAL A 75 -8.10 1.07 -8.65
C VAL A 75 -8.08 2.24 -7.66
N PRO A 76 -9.11 3.10 -7.61
CA PRO A 76 -9.14 4.21 -6.66
C PRO A 76 -9.27 3.70 -5.22
N LEU A 77 -8.85 4.54 -4.29
CA LEU A 77 -9.21 4.36 -2.87
C LEU A 77 -10.68 4.72 -2.68
N THR A 78 -11.35 4.05 -1.75
CA THR A 78 -12.67 4.47 -1.24
C THR A 78 -12.54 5.72 -0.38
N ASP A 79 -13.66 6.39 -0.10
CA ASP A 79 -13.66 7.56 0.79
C ASP A 79 -13.10 7.23 2.17
N GLU A 80 -13.42 6.05 2.72
CA GLU A 80 -12.88 5.57 4.00
C GLU A 80 -11.36 5.37 3.95
N GLU A 81 -10.84 4.79 2.86
CA GLU A 81 -9.40 4.61 2.66
C GLU A 81 -8.68 5.96 2.49
N LEU A 82 -9.32 6.93 1.85
CA LEU A 82 -8.81 8.30 1.73
C LEU A 82 -8.73 8.99 3.09
N GLU A 83 -9.72 8.82 3.97
CA GLU A 83 -9.69 9.36 5.33
C GLU A 83 -8.56 8.74 6.16
N LEU A 84 -8.28 7.44 6.00
CA LEU A 84 -7.11 6.82 6.63
C LEU A 84 -5.79 7.46 6.17
N VAL A 85 -5.64 7.68 4.86
CA VAL A 85 -4.45 8.35 4.30
C VAL A 85 -4.29 9.76 4.86
N LYS A 86 -5.37 10.54 4.93
CA LYS A 86 -5.32 11.90 5.52
C LYS A 86 -4.85 11.86 6.97
N ARG A 87 -5.44 10.98 7.78
CA ARG A 87 -5.09 10.79 9.19
C ARG A 87 -3.61 10.42 9.39
N TRP A 88 -3.06 9.54 8.56
CA TRP A 88 -1.64 9.18 8.66
C TRP A 88 -0.72 10.33 8.24
N ARG A 89 -1.07 11.07 7.18
CA ARG A 89 -0.26 12.22 6.75
C ARG A 89 -0.23 13.34 7.79
N GLU A 90 -1.32 13.56 8.51
CA GLU A 90 -1.33 14.50 9.63
C GLU A 90 -0.36 14.07 10.73
N TYR A 91 -0.28 12.77 11.03
CA TYR A 91 0.67 12.23 12.02
C TYR A 91 2.13 12.35 11.57
N ASP A 92 2.40 12.15 10.28
CA ASP A 92 3.76 12.23 9.70
C ASP A 92 4.29 13.68 9.56
N ASN A 93 3.44 14.70 9.75
CA ASN A 93 3.82 16.12 9.66
C ASN A 93 4.20 16.77 11.01
N TYR A 94 4.25 15.99 12.10
CA TYR A 94 4.73 16.42 13.43
C TYR A 94 6.14 15.89 13.70
#